data_AF-A0A2W6DWC5-F1
#
_entry.id   AF-A0A2W6DWC5-F1
#
_cell.length_a   1.000
_cell.length_b   1.000
_cell.length_c   1.000
_cell.angle_alpha   90.00
_cell.angle_beta   90.00
_cell.angle_gamma   90.00
#
_symmetry.space_group_name_H-M   'P 1'
#
loop_
_entity.id
_entity.type
_entity.pdbx_description
1 polymer ?
#
loop_
_entity_poly.entity_id
_entity_poly.type
_entity_poly.pdbx_seq_one_letter_code
_entity_poly.pdbx_strand_id
1 'polypeptide(L)' 'MTDNVVLSPGDTAPEFTLPDADGKAVSLSDYRDRSVVLYCYPAASTPGCTKQACDFRDDLAELDTAGFAVLGISPDPP' A
#
# COMPACT_ATOMS: atom_id res chain seq x y z
N MET A 1 -1.07 21.03 12.07
CA MET A 1 -1.73 20.06 12.94
C MET A 1 -2.03 18.86 12.07
N THR A 2 -1.42 17.71 12.33
CA THR A 2 -1.87 16.45 11.72
C THR A 2 -3.12 16.05 12.47
N ASP A 3 -4.28 16.36 11.89
CA ASP A 3 -5.52 15.77 12.38
C ASP A 3 -5.40 14.26 12.20
N ASN A 4 -5.50 13.53 13.31
CA ASN A 4 -5.35 12.08 13.30
C ASN A 4 -6.66 11.50 12.75
N VAL A 5 -6.75 11.34 11.44
CA VAL A 5 -7.95 10.82 10.76
C VAL A 5 -8.02 9.31 10.99
N VAL A 6 -9.03 8.88 11.73
CA VAL A 6 -9.38 7.46 11.87
C VAL A 6 -10.39 7.11 10.78
N LEU A 7 -10.02 6.24 9.86
CA LEU A 7 -10.88 5.78 8.76
C LEU A 7 -11.83 4.67 9.23
N SER A 8 -13.06 4.72 8.73
CA SER A 8 -14.09 3.70 8.89
C SER A 8 -14.48 3.09 7.53
N PRO A 9 -15.02 1.86 7.49
CA PRO A 9 -15.54 1.29 6.25
C PRO A 9 -16.60 2.20 5.60
N GLY A 10 -16.42 2.47 4.31
CA GLY A 10 -17.27 3.39 3.55
C GLY A 10 -16.71 4.81 3.42
N ASP A 11 -15.70 5.18 4.22
CA ASP A 11 -15.00 6.45 4.03
C ASP A 11 -14.22 6.44 2.71
N THR A 12 -14.20 7.60 2.05
CA THR A 12 -13.33 7.81 0.89
C THR A 12 -11.87 7.72 1.34
N ALA A 13 -11.10 6.84 0.72
CA ALA A 13 -9.67 6.72 0.98
C ALA A 13 -8.96 8.06 0.71
N PRO A 14 -8.11 8.56 1.62
CA PRO A 14 -7.34 9.78 1.41
C PRO A 14 -6.43 9.66 0.18
N GLU A 15 -6.43 10.69 -0.66
CA GLU A 15 -5.52 10.76 -1.79
C GLU A 15 -4.08 10.93 -1.31
N PHE A 16 -3.15 10.27 -1.98
CA PHE A 16 -1.71 10.45 -1.78
C PHE A 16 -0.98 10.34 -3.11
N THR A 17 0.18 11.00 -3.17
CA THR A 17 1.20 10.78 -4.18
C THR A 17 2.54 10.69 -3.46
N LEU A 18 3.20 9.54 -3.55
CA LEU A 18 4.45 9.25 -2.86
C LEU A 18 5.45 8.60 -3.83
N PRO A 19 6.76 8.78 -3.61
CA PRO A 19 7.76 8.01 -4.35
C PRO A 19 7.70 6.53 -3.94
N ASP A 20 7.86 5.65 -4.92
CA ASP A 20 8.23 4.25 -4.66
C ASP A 20 9.73 4.10 -4.37
N ALA A 21 10.19 2.86 -4.17
CA ALA A 21 11.59 2.54 -3.88
C ALA A 21 12.56 2.90 -5.02
N ASP A 22 12.07 3.13 -6.24
CA ASP A 22 12.87 3.59 -7.38
C ASP A 22 12.76 5.12 -7.57
N GLY A 23 12.07 5.81 -6.68
CA GLY A 23 11.83 7.26 -6.73
C GLY A 23 10.75 7.68 -7.73
N LYS A 24 10.00 6.74 -8.31
CA LYS A 24 8.89 7.04 -9.22
C LYS A 24 7.66 7.45 -8.42
N ALA A 25 6.98 8.50 -8.87
CA ALA A 25 5.73 8.92 -8.26
C ALA A 25 4.62 7.88 -8.50
N VAL A 26 3.96 7.49 -7.41
CA VAL A 26 2.78 6.61 -7.40
C VAL A 26 1.65 7.35 -6.70
N SER A 27 0.49 7.46 -7.36
CA SER A 27 -0.71 8.08 -6.81
C SER A 27 -1.81 7.05 -6.59
N LEU A 28 -2.62 7.22 -5.53
CA LEU A 28 -3.79 6.35 -5.32
C LEU A 28 -4.77 6.40 -6.51
N SER A 29 -4.87 7.57 -7.14
CA SER A 29 -5.69 7.80 -8.34
C SER A 29 -5.23 7.00 -9.57
N ASP A 30 -3.99 6.48 -9.61
CA ASP A 30 -3.51 5.62 -10.70
C ASP A 30 -4.20 4.24 -10.68
N TYR A 31 -4.87 3.89 -9.59
CA TYR A 31 -5.50 2.58 -9.36
C TYR A 31 -7.03 2.62 -9.34
N ARG A 32 -7.69 3.66 -9.86
CA ARG A 32 -9.16 3.78 -9.76
C ARG A 32 -9.95 2.65 -10.43
N ASP A 33 -9.35 1.94 -11.38
CA ASP A 33 -9.97 0.80 -12.06
C ASP A 33 -9.74 -0.54 -11.32
N ARG A 34 -9.08 -0.51 -10.16
CA ARG A 34 -8.68 -1.69 -9.38
C ARG A 34 -9.05 -1.53 -7.91
N SER A 35 -9.23 -2.66 -7.22
CA SER A 35 -9.27 -2.64 -5.75
C SER A 35 -7.86 -2.57 -5.21
N VAL A 36 -7.60 -1.71 -4.23
CA VAL A 36 -6.24 -1.55 -3.65
C VAL A 36 -6.20 -2.13 -2.25
N VAL A 37 -5.26 -3.06 -2.04
CA VAL A 37 -4.83 -3.50 -0.72
C VAL A 37 -3.64 -2.62 -0.30
N LEU A 38 -3.91 -1.62 0.53
CA LEU A 38 -2.87 -0.77 1.10
C LEU A 38 -2.39 -1.35 2.43
N TYR A 39 -1.14 -1.77 2.49
CA TYR A 39 -0.51 -2.36 3.66
C TYR A 39 0.53 -1.40 4.25
N CYS A 40 0.19 -0.79 5.39
CA CYS A 40 1.09 0.10 6.13
C CYS A 40 1.98 -0.71 7.09
N TYR A 41 3.28 -0.48 7.05
CA TYR A 41 4.24 -1.10 7.96
C TYR A 41 5.21 -0.07 8.56
N PRO A 42 5.66 -0.25 9.82
CA PRO A 42 6.40 0.78 10.53
C PRO A 42 7.87 0.92 10.07
N ALA A 43 8.47 -0.17 9.61
CA ALA A 43 9.85 -0.21 9.14
C ALA A 43 10.08 -1.44 8.26
N ALA A 44 10.81 -1.26 7.16
CA ALA A 44 11.24 -2.32 6.27
C ALA A 44 12.16 -3.32 6.99
N SER A 45 12.29 -4.53 6.42
CA SER A 45 13.20 -5.58 6.92
C SER A 45 12.99 -6.03 8.37
N THR A 46 11.78 -5.83 8.92
CA THR A 46 11.41 -6.36 10.25
C THR A 46 10.73 -7.73 10.13
N PRO A 47 10.95 -8.68 11.06
CA PRO A 47 10.49 -10.06 10.89
C PRO A 47 8.98 -10.22 10.64
N GLY A 48 8.16 -9.36 11.25
CA GLY A 48 6.70 -9.36 11.05
C GLY A 48 6.30 -8.81 9.68
N CYS A 49 6.92 -7.71 9.24
CA CYS A 49 6.71 -7.11 7.93
C CYS A 49 7.17 -8.05 6.79
N THR A 50 8.24 -8.80 7.01
CA THR A 50 8.75 -9.77 6.03
C THR A 50 7.73 -10.87 5.76
N LYS A 51 7.02 -11.38 6.78
CA LYS A 51 6.02 -12.44 6.56
C LYS A 51 4.83 -11.95 5.74
N GLN A 52 4.25 -10.81 6.11
CA GLN A 52 3.12 -10.24 5.36
C GLN A 52 3.51 -9.85 3.93
N ALA A 53 4.69 -9.28 3.74
CA ALA A 53 5.22 -8.96 2.42
C ALA A 53 5.51 -10.23 1.59
N CYS A 54 6.01 -11.31 2.21
CA CYS A 54 6.19 -12.60 1.55
C CYS A 54 4.87 -13.20 1.10
N ASP A 55 3.85 -13.22 1.96
CA ASP A 55 2.53 -13.76 1.62
C ASP A 55 1.93 -12.98 0.43
N PHE A 56 1.96 -11.64 0.46
CA PHE A 56 1.50 -10.83 -0.68
C PHE A 56 2.30 -11.03 -1.95
N ARG A 57 3.62 -11.22 -1.86
CA ARG A 57 4.49 -11.51 -3.01
C ARG A 57 4.12 -12.85 -3.63
N ASP A 58 3.92 -13.86 -2.79
CA ASP A 58 3.67 -15.22 -3.23
C ASP A 58 2.28 -15.33 -3.90
N ASP A 59 1.31 -14.54 -3.44
CA ASP A 59 -0.06 -14.48 -3.98
C ASP A 59 -0.29 -13.36 -5.01
N LEU A 60 0.74 -12.59 -5.37
CA LEU A 60 0.59 -11.36 -6.16
C LEU A 60 -0.08 -11.59 -7.51
N ALA A 61 0.24 -12.71 -8.16
CA ALA A 61 -0.33 -13.06 -9.47
C ALA A 61 -1.83 -13.39 -9.38
N GLU A 62 -2.25 -14.04 -8.30
CA GLU A 62 -3.66 -14.36 -8.07
C GLU A 62 -4.45 -13.09 -7.72
N LEU A 63 -3.88 -12.23 -6.87
CA LEU A 63 -4.46 -10.93 -6.52
C LEU A 63 -4.59 -10.02 -7.75
N ASP A 64 -3.57 -9.95 -8.60
CA ASP A 64 -3.59 -9.17 -9.84
C ASP A 64 -4.69 -9.66 -10.79
N THR A 65 -4.80 -10.99 -10.98
CA THR A 65 -5.86 -11.62 -11.79
C THR A 65 -7.25 -11.34 -11.23
N ALA A 66 -7.39 -11.28 -9.90
CA ALA A 66 -8.63 -10.93 -9.22
C ALA A 66 -8.94 -9.43 -9.21
N GLY A 67 -8.08 -8.58 -9.80
CA GLY A 67 -8.27 -7.14 -9.90
C GLY A 67 -7.78 -6.34 -8.69
N PHE A 68 -7.01 -6.95 -7.80
CA PHE A 68 -6.40 -6.30 -6.64
C PHE A 68 -4.98 -5.82 -6.93
N ALA A 69 -4.68 -4.56 -6.65
CA ALA A 69 -3.32 -4.05 -6.56
C ALA A 69 -2.87 -4.05 -5.10
N VAL A 70 -1.64 -4.49 -4.82
CA VAL A 70 -1.07 -4.46 -3.46
C VAL A 70 -0.03 -3.35 -3.39
N LEU A 71 -0.21 -2.42 -2.45
CA LEU A 71 0.72 -1.31 -2.19
C LEU A 71 1.23 -1.38 -0.76
N GLY A 72 2.55 -1.46 -0.60
CA GLY A 72 3.21 -1.32 0.71
C GLY A 72 3.62 0.13 0.95
N ILE A 73 3.36 0.65 2.15
CA ILE A 73 3.75 2.02 2.55
C ILE A 73 4.43 2.01 3.92
N SER A 74 5.56 2.71 4.02
CA SER A 74 6.29 2.91 5.28
C SER A 74 6.91 4.30 5.33
N PRO A 75 7.34 4.77 6.51
CA PRO A 75 8.10 6.01 6.66
C PRO A 75 9.57 5.87 6.22
N ASP A 76 9.99 4.70 5.73
CA ASP A 76 11.35 4.51 5.23
C ASP A 76 11.58 5.39 3.98
N PRO A 77 12.79 5.95 3.82
CA PRO A 77 13.13 6.65 2.60
C PRO A 77 13.21 5.68 1.41
N PRO A 78 12.94 6.14 0.17
CA PRO A 78 13.26 5.42 -1.06
C PRO A 78 14.72 4.98 -1.12
#